data_AF-A0AAV4BHK6-F1
#
_entry.id   AF-A0AAV4BHK6-F1
#
_cell.length_a   1.000
_cell.length_b   1.000
_cell.length_c   1.000
_cell.angle_alpha   90.00
_cell.angle_beta   90.00
_cell.angle_gamma   90.00
#
_symmetry.space_group_name_H-M   'P 1'
#
loop_
_entity.id
_entity.type
_entity.pdbx_description
1 polymer ?
#
loop_
_entity_poly.entity_id
_entity_poly.type
_entity_poly.pdbx_seq_one_letter_code
_entity_poly.pdbx_strand_id
1 'polypeptide(L)'
;MAAFHYNFAIICRVPNALKNRSVGSEHYPDGIDVEKAKQEYATIREVLKNCDINIIELVEDESYPDCCFVDDTAVVIGNTALIARPGHTSRQGEVCS
;
A
#
# COMPACT_ATOMS: atom_id res chain seq x y z
N MET A 1 -26.91 -4.45 -7.84
CA MET A 1 -25.75 -4.96 -8.60
C MET A 1 -24.58 -4.06 -8.31
N ALA A 2 -23.40 -4.60 -7.95
CA ALA A 2 -22.20 -3.78 -7.87
C ALA A 2 -21.82 -3.34 -9.29
N ALA A 3 -21.49 -2.06 -9.47
CA ALA A 3 -21.12 -1.50 -10.79
C ALA A 3 -19.79 -2.06 -11.32
N PHE A 4 -18.99 -2.68 -10.44
CA PHE A 4 -17.70 -3.26 -10.74
C PHE A 4 -17.56 -4.61 -10.04
N HIS A 5 -16.88 -5.55 -10.71
CA HIS A 5 -16.45 -6.82 -10.16
C HIS A 5 -14.91 -6.84 -10.20
N TYR A 6 -14.29 -7.15 -9.06
CA TYR A 6 -12.84 -7.12 -8.90
C TYR A 6 -12.33 -8.53 -8.69
N ASN A 7 -11.37 -8.96 -9.52
CA ASN A 7 -10.79 -10.30 -9.46
C ASN A 7 -9.45 -10.33 -8.73
N PHE A 8 -8.82 -9.16 -8.58
CA PHE A 8 -7.49 -9.00 -8.00
C PHE A 8 -7.45 -7.84 -7.02
N ALA A 9 -6.69 -8.01 -5.95
CA ALA A 9 -6.24 -6.95 -5.06
C ALA A 9 -4.70 -6.97 -5.01
N ILE A 10 -4.08 -5.79 -5.10
CA ILE A 10 -2.65 -5.63 -4.87
C ILE A 10 -2.50 -5.01 -3.49
N ILE A 11 -1.68 -5.62 -2.65
CA ILE A 11 -1.32 -5.10 -1.33
C ILE A 11 0.19 -5.16 -1.17
N CYS A 12 0.75 -4.26 -0.37
CA CYS A 12 2.17 -4.24 -0.06
C CYS A 12 2.36 -4.28 1.45
N ARG A 13 3.36 -5.05 1.91
CA ARG A 13 3.67 -5.17 3.32
C ARG A 13 4.14 -3.84 3.91
N VAL A 14 3.99 -3.74 5.23
CA VAL A 14 4.34 -2.53 5.98
C VAL A 14 5.85 -2.50 6.28
N PRO A 15 6.62 -1.52 5.76
CA PRO A 15 8.04 -1.38 6.07
C PRO A 15 8.24 -0.87 7.50
N ASN A 16 9.35 -1.24 8.14
CA ASN A 16 9.69 -0.69 9.45
C ASN A 16 10.02 0.81 9.38
N ALA A 17 10.52 1.25 8.22
CA ALA A 17 10.78 2.64 7.90
C ALA A 17 9.56 3.55 8.05
N LEU A 18 8.33 3.01 7.93
CA LEU A 18 7.07 3.75 8.09
C LEU A 18 7.07 4.56 9.40
N LYS A 19 7.65 4.00 10.47
CA LYS A 19 7.64 4.58 11.83
C LYS A 19 7.93 6.08 11.86
N ASN A 20 9.00 6.51 11.18
CA ASN A 20 9.55 7.87 11.31
C ASN A 20 9.90 8.52 9.97
N ARG A 21 9.68 7.84 8.85
CA ARG A 21 10.10 8.34 7.52
C ARG A 21 8.96 8.42 6.52
N SER A 22 7.75 8.00 6.90
CA SER A 22 6.57 8.16 6.06
C SER A 22 6.21 9.64 5.90
N VAL A 23 5.53 9.97 4.82
CA VAL A 23 4.93 11.30 4.65
C VAL A 23 3.91 11.53 5.78
N GLY A 24 3.98 12.67 6.46
CA GLY A 24 3.10 12.97 7.59
C GLY A 24 3.55 12.40 8.94
N SER A 25 4.66 11.65 9.00
CA SER A 25 5.21 11.10 10.24
C SER A 25 5.53 12.18 11.29
N GLU A 26 5.75 13.44 10.89
CA GLU A 26 5.93 14.59 11.78
C GLU A 26 4.74 14.87 12.71
N HIS A 27 3.55 14.36 12.38
CA HIS A 27 2.35 14.48 13.22
C HIS A 27 2.31 13.44 14.36
N TYR A 28 3.26 12.49 14.38
CA TYR A 28 3.35 11.42 15.36
C TYR A 28 4.65 11.58 16.17
N PRO A 29 4.63 12.28 17.32
CA PRO A 29 5.84 12.58 18.07
C PRO A 29 6.58 11.32 18.59
N ASP A 30 5.85 10.24 18.82
CA ASP A 30 6.40 8.93 19.25
C ASP A 30 6.67 7.97 18.06
N GLY A 31 6.45 8.46 16.83
CA GLY A 31 6.43 7.66 15.61
C GLY A 31 5.17 6.82 15.45
N ILE A 32 4.98 6.27 14.26
CA ILE A 32 3.87 5.37 13.94
C ILE A 32 4.14 3.99 14.57
N ASP A 33 3.12 3.40 15.21
CA ASP A 33 3.18 2.03 15.73
C ASP A 33 3.16 1.01 14.57
N VAL A 34 4.36 0.63 14.13
CA VAL A 34 4.56 -0.31 13.01
C VAL A 34 4.02 -1.70 13.34
N GLU A 35 4.09 -2.15 14.60
CA GLU A 35 3.61 -3.48 14.96
C GLU A 35 2.08 -3.53 14.90
N LYS A 36 1.42 -2.46 15.35
CA LYS A 36 -0.02 -2.30 15.14
C LYS A 36 -0.36 -2.20 13.65
N ALA A 37 0.40 -1.44 12.85
CA ALA A 37 0.17 -1.33 11.41
C ALA A 37 0.31 -2.69 10.69
N LYS A 38 1.25 -3.54 11.08
CA LYS A 38 1.38 -4.91 10.57
C LYS A 38 0.19 -5.80 10.96
N GLN A 39 -0.37 -5.62 12.15
CA GLN A 39 -1.59 -6.33 12.57
C GLN A 39 -2.83 -5.87 11.77
N GLU A 40 -2.95 -4.57 11.53
CA GLU A 40 -4.00 -3.99 10.68
C GLU A 40 -3.87 -4.48 9.24
N TYR A 41 -2.65 -4.53 8.69
CA TYR A 41 -2.36 -5.13 7.39
C TYR A 41 -2.77 -6.61 7.31
N ALA A 42 -2.44 -7.40 8.34
CA ALA A 42 -2.86 -8.80 8.40
C ALA A 42 -4.40 -8.95 8.40
N THR A 43 -5.10 -8.02 9.04
CA THR A 43 -6.56 -7.97 9.04
C THR A 43 -7.11 -7.64 7.65
N ILE A 44 -6.54 -6.65 6.94
CA ILE A 44 -6.91 -6.33 5.56
C ILE A 44 -6.72 -7.55 4.65
N ARG A 45 -5.57 -8.21 4.75
CA ARG A 45 -5.26 -9.43 3.99
C ARG A 45 -6.29 -10.53 4.23
N GLU A 46 -6.70 -10.74 5.46
CA GLU A 46 -7.69 -11.78 5.80
C GLU A 46 -9.10 -11.42 5.30
N VAL A 47 -9.51 -10.15 5.43
CA VAL A 47 -10.77 -9.68 4.87
C VAL A 47 -10.81 -9.86 3.36
N LEU A 48 -9.72 -9.49 2.65
CA LEU A 48 -9.63 -9.67 1.20
C LEU A 48 -9.72 -11.15 0.80
N LYS A 49 -9.08 -12.07 1.53
CA LYS A 49 -9.21 -13.51 1.26
C LYS A 49 -10.66 -14.00 1.35
N ASN A 50 -11.43 -13.44 2.28
CA ASN A 50 -12.84 -13.78 2.46
C ASN A 50 -13.75 -13.16 1.38
N CYS A 51 -13.23 -12.25 0.54
CA CYS A 51 -13.97 -11.62 -0.55
C CYS A 51 -13.86 -12.35 -1.91
N ASP A 52 -13.32 -13.58 -1.94
CA ASP A 52 -13.12 -14.37 -3.17
C ASP A 52 -12.30 -13.62 -4.24
N ILE A 53 -11.29 -12.87 -3.79
CA ILE A 53 -10.39 -12.10 -4.66
C ILE A 53 -8.97 -12.67 -4.62
N ASN A 54 -8.27 -12.64 -5.76
CA ASN A 54 -6.89 -13.06 -5.82
C ASN A 54 -5.97 -11.95 -5.29
N ILE A 55 -5.20 -12.25 -4.26
CA ILE A 55 -4.30 -11.27 -3.65
C ILE A 55 -2.91 -11.40 -4.26
N ILE A 56 -2.40 -10.30 -4.80
CA ILE A 56 -0.99 -10.12 -5.15
C ILE A 56 -0.34 -9.35 -4.01
N GLU A 57 0.54 -10.02 -3.28
CA GLU A 57 1.22 -9.48 -2.11
C GLU A 57 2.65 -9.09 -2.46
N LEU A 58 2.95 -7.79 -2.38
CA LEU A 58 4.28 -7.22 -2.60
C LEU A 58 5.08 -7.20 -1.29
N VAL A 59 6.39 -7.33 -1.41
CA VAL A 59 7.33 -7.20 -0.28
C VAL A 59 7.54 -5.72 0.02
N GLU A 60 7.71 -5.39 1.29
CA GLU A 60 8.05 -4.06 1.75
C GLU A 60 9.43 -3.61 1.25
N ASP A 61 9.57 -2.34 0.87
CA ASP A 61 10.88 -1.73 0.60
C ASP A 61 11.17 -0.68 1.67
N GLU A 62 12.18 -0.97 2.50
CA GLU A 62 12.62 -0.05 3.56
C GLU A 62 13.17 1.28 3.00
N SER A 63 13.48 1.36 1.71
CA SER A 63 13.88 2.59 1.01
C SER A 63 12.70 3.52 0.74
N TYR A 64 11.48 2.97 0.68
CA TYR A 64 10.22 3.67 0.42
C TYR A 64 9.25 3.45 1.59
N PRO A 65 9.32 4.29 2.64
CA PRO A 65 8.54 4.13 3.87
C PRO A 65 7.02 4.08 3.68
N ASP A 66 6.52 4.64 2.58
CA ASP A 66 5.10 4.74 2.22
C ASP A 66 4.68 3.65 1.21
N CYS A 67 5.53 2.67 0.89
CA CYS A 67 5.27 1.66 -0.15
C CYS A 67 4.03 0.78 0.10
N CYS A 68 3.53 0.74 1.34
CA CYS A 68 2.28 0.04 1.67
C CYS A 68 1.04 0.72 1.07
N PHE A 69 1.12 2.00 0.66
CA PHE A 69 0.04 2.78 0.07
C PHE A 69 0.06 2.72 -1.46
N VAL A 70 -0.21 1.52 -2.00
CA VAL A 70 -0.12 1.22 -3.44
C VAL A 70 -1.20 1.88 -4.30
N ASP A 71 -2.25 2.44 -3.70
CA ASP A 71 -3.34 3.13 -4.38
C ASP A 71 -2.92 4.46 -5.01
N ASP A 72 -1.87 5.09 -4.47
CA ASP A 72 -1.29 6.32 -5.04
C ASP A 72 -0.41 6.06 -6.28
N THR A 73 0.05 4.82 -6.49
CA THR A 73 1.06 4.50 -7.51
C THR A 73 0.44 4.03 -8.83
N ALA A 74 -0.80 3.54 -8.81
CA ALA A 74 -1.50 3.12 -10.02
C ALA A 74 -3.02 3.27 -9.93
N VAL A 75 -3.64 3.68 -11.04
CA VAL A 75 -5.09 3.65 -11.23
C VAL A 75 -5.42 2.57 -12.26
N VAL A 76 -6.22 1.57 -11.87
CA VAL A 76 -6.58 0.44 -12.74
C VAL A 76 -8.07 0.47 -13.05
N ILE A 77 -8.41 0.53 -14.34
CA ILE A 77 -9.80 0.48 -14.82
C ILE A 77 -9.89 -0.54 -15.95
N GLY A 78 -10.67 -1.60 -15.73
CA GLY A 78 -10.79 -2.72 -16.66
C GLY A 78 -9.43 -3.36 -16.93
N ASN A 79 -8.99 -3.31 -18.19
CA ASN A 79 -7.72 -3.89 -18.65
C ASN A 79 -6.58 -2.88 -18.76
N THR A 80 -6.76 -1.65 -18.26
CA THR A 80 -5.76 -0.58 -18.35
C THR A 80 -5.29 -0.18 -16.96
N ALA A 81 -3.97 -0.15 -16.77
CA ALA A 81 -3.32 0.41 -15.59
C ALA A 81 -2.58 1.70 -15.98
N LEU A 82 -2.96 2.82 -15.38
CA LEU A 82 -2.20 4.05 -15.42
C LEU A 82 -1.22 4.04 -14.26
N ILE A 83 0.07 3.97 -14.56
CA ILE A 83 1.12 4.16 -13.55
C ILE A 83 1.20 5.66 -13.25
N ALA A 84 0.94 6.02 -12.01
CA ALA A 84 0.94 7.40 -11.56
C ALA A 84 2.37 7.93 -11.41
N ARG A 85 2.48 9.23 -11.15
CA ARG A 85 3.71 9.85 -10.68
C ARG A 85 3.43 10.46 -9.31
N PRO A 86 3.79 9.76 -8.21
CA PRO A 86 3.54 10.26 -6.86
C PRO A 86 4.03 11.70 -6.66
N GLY A 87 3.21 12.52 -6.00
CA GLY A 87 3.49 13.95 -5.82
C GLY A 87 4.68 14.21 -4.88
N HIS A 88 4.82 13.41 -3.84
CA HIS A 88 5.94 13.51 -2.91
C HIS A 88 7.19 12.84 -3.48
N THR A 89 8.32 13.55 -3.51
CA THR A 89 9.54 13.09 -4.20
C THR A 89 10.11 11.80 -3.62
N SER A 90 9.94 11.56 -2.31
CA SER A 90 10.36 10.29 -1.68
C SER A 90 9.64 9.07 -2.24
N ARG A 91 8.42 9.25 -2.79
CA ARG A 91 7.56 8.17 -3.30
C ARG A 91 7.69 7.93 -4.80
N GLN A 92 8.39 8.80 -5.53
CA GLN A 92 8.49 8.69 -7.00
C GLN A 92 9.22 7.44 -7.48
N GLY A 93 10.01 6.79 -6.62
CA GLY A 93 10.68 5.54 -6.95
C GLY A 93 9.82 4.28 -6.78
N GLU A 94 8.67 4.37 -6.10
CA GLU A 94 7.78 3.22 -5.83
C GLU A 94 7.17 2.61 -7.11
N VAL A 95 7.14 3.35 -8.22
CA VAL A 95 6.59 2.88 -9.51
C VAL A 95 7.61 2.17 -10.39
N CYS A 96 8.89 2.22 -10.04
CA CYS A 96 10.00 1.66 -10.82
C CYS A 96 10.72 0.51 -10.11
N SER A 97 10.41 0.28 -8.83
CA SER A 97 11.00 -0.75 -7.97
C SER A 97 10.37 -2.12 -8.16
#